data_AF-A0A7S1UP57-F1
#
_entry.id   AF-A0A7S1UP57-F1
#
_cell.length_a   1.000
_cell.length_b   1.000
_cell.length_c   1.000
_cell.angle_alpha   90.00
_cell.angle_beta   90.00
_cell.angle_gamma   90.00
#
_symmetry.space_group_name_H-M   'P 1'
#
loop_
_entity.id
_entity.type
_entity.pdbx_description
1 polymer ?
#
loop_
_entity_poly.entity_id
_entity_poly.type
_entity_poly.pdbx_seq_one_letter_code
_entity_poly.pdbx_strand_id
1 'polypeptide(L)'
;KFQDEPSTSAEDDDDNGKKKKSINWATVPTTISSWFQKGWAMLLGLFKPVQEWFAKIPWSNLFNMKTRMGQATAAILFVVLVSVGIVVGAFASVGNSIAEGFEIITSMDISLEASMVKHPAYAGDLNPYGKVTLRFDDNGSSEPSDQMFLVAFQMEGLEPFCQGCTWRIVQGTSCQDANELGEDWWNPNALDHNPYGASDHNALYDTQEGASTSKMKFYSGFGPADTVDHAFLVFAQDQSPLACGVLRSHGQPSNHQLRYSAELMRESDGVVLPGYAEMDFNLDDTFALNLFLGGLPPDCVNCVLDIQDGESCDASHLGNVYTNPNVYEQHHVWTTTNGAVYTPNDAGMIEQTIYLHDGFGFDDHEGKLVILRSMDQSVYACGVLETKRGHLEKPSMDVASAQAVQIHG
;
A
#
# COMPACT_ATOMS: atom_id res chain seq x y z
N LYS A 1 -61.36 35.90 -17.67
CA LYS A 1 -60.51 35.58 -16.51
C LYS A 1 -59.92 34.22 -16.83
N PHE A 2 -58.60 34.20 -17.11
CA PHE A 2 -57.64 33.09 -17.13
C PHE A 2 -58.13 31.63 -17.19
N GLN A 3 -57.47 30.69 -17.85
CA GLN A 3 -56.49 30.60 -18.96
C GLN A 3 -56.31 29.08 -19.14
N ASP A 4 -56.07 28.64 -20.36
CA ASP A 4 -55.91 27.23 -20.73
C ASP A 4 -54.68 26.57 -20.10
N GLU A 5 -54.78 25.28 -19.75
CA GLU A 5 -53.64 24.37 -19.55
C GLU A 5 -53.52 23.41 -20.73
N PRO A 6 -52.29 23.00 -21.11
CA PRO A 6 -52.02 22.42 -22.42
C PRO A 6 -51.80 20.90 -22.43
N SER A 7 -51.77 20.45 -23.69
CA SER A 7 -51.49 19.16 -24.31
C SER A 7 -50.25 18.39 -23.84
N THR A 8 -50.48 17.09 -23.68
CA THR A 8 -49.71 15.91 -24.15
C THR A 8 -48.34 16.13 -24.81
N SER A 9 -47.32 15.45 -24.26
CA SER A 9 -46.19 14.90 -25.02
C SER A 9 -45.88 13.49 -24.52
N ALA A 10 -45.52 12.63 -25.46
CA ALA A 10 -45.42 11.19 -25.37
C ALA A 10 -44.33 10.70 -24.40
N GLU A 11 -44.67 9.65 -23.64
CA GLU A 11 -43.74 8.77 -22.93
C GLU A 11 -43.39 7.61 -23.88
N ASP A 12 -42.09 7.37 -24.06
CA ASP A 12 -41.55 6.18 -24.69
C ASP A 12 -41.51 5.05 -23.65
N ASP A 13 -42.29 4.01 -23.89
CA ASP A 13 -42.30 2.73 -23.20
C ASP A 13 -41.06 1.90 -23.60
N ASP A 14 -40.14 1.67 -22.68
CA ASP A 14 -39.13 0.60 -22.78
C ASP A 14 -39.17 -0.28 -21.51
N ASP A 15 -40.09 -1.24 -21.54
CA ASP A 15 -40.33 -2.26 -20.53
C ASP A 15 -39.31 -3.40 -20.68
N ASN A 16 -38.24 -3.38 -19.88
CA ASN A 16 -37.30 -4.49 -19.75
C ASN A 16 -37.30 -5.04 -18.31
N GLY A 17 -38.37 -5.78 -18.00
CA GLY A 17 -38.55 -6.50 -16.76
C GLY A 17 -37.44 -7.52 -16.45
N LYS A 18 -36.43 -7.11 -15.68
CA LYS A 18 -35.52 -8.01 -14.94
C LYS A 18 -35.80 -7.89 -13.44
N LYS A 19 -36.50 -8.88 -12.89
CA LYS A 19 -36.71 -9.09 -11.45
C LYS A 19 -35.34 -9.22 -10.75
N LYS A 20 -34.92 -8.18 -10.02
CA LYS A 20 -33.82 -8.28 -9.04
C LYS A 20 -34.29 -9.12 -7.85
N LYS A 21 -33.79 -10.36 -7.75
CA LYS A 21 -33.84 -11.14 -6.51
C LYS A 21 -32.77 -10.56 -5.57
N SER A 22 -33.19 -9.97 -4.46
CA SER A 22 -32.29 -9.64 -3.34
C SER A 22 -31.78 -10.94 -2.72
N ILE A 23 -30.47 -11.15 -2.76
CA ILE A 23 -29.81 -12.23 -2.02
C ILE A 23 -29.60 -11.73 -0.59
N ASN A 24 -30.24 -12.40 0.36
CA ASN A 24 -30.08 -12.16 1.79
C ASN A 24 -28.81 -12.89 2.27
N TRP A 25 -27.77 -12.13 2.61
CA TRP A 25 -26.45 -12.65 3.01
C TRP A 25 -26.36 -13.12 4.46
N ALA A 26 -27.48 -13.31 5.15
CA ALA A 26 -27.49 -13.70 6.57
C ALA A 26 -27.21 -15.20 6.85
N THR A 27 -26.75 -16.00 5.88
CA THR A 27 -26.44 -17.42 6.10
C THR A 27 -25.28 -17.91 5.23
N VAL A 28 -24.05 -17.59 5.63
CA VAL A 28 -22.85 -18.30 5.15
C VAL A 28 -22.35 -19.21 6.29
N PRO A 29 -22.07 -20.51 6.07
CA PRO A 29 -21.84 -21.47 7.15
C PRO A 29 -20.41 -21.40 7.68
N THR A 30 -20.25 -21.26 8.99
CA THR A 30 -19.00 -21.32 9.80
C THR A 30 -18.35 -22.72 9.85
N THR A 31 -18.43 -23.48 8.77
CA THR A 31 -18.11 -24.92 8.79
C THR A 31 -16.61 -25.22 8.86
N ILE A 32 -15.72 -24.34 8.41
CA ILE A 32 -14.28 -24.63 8.38
C ILE A 32 -13.63 -24.55 9.78
N SER A 33 -14.03 -23.60 10.63
CA SER A 33 -13.47 -23.50 12.00
C SER A 33 -13.95 -24.65 12.92
N SER A 34 -15.16 -25.16 12.67
CA SER A 34 -15.73 -26.30 13.42
C SER A 34 -14.94 -27.60 13.20
N TRP A 35 -14.45 -27.83 11.99
CA TRP A 35 -13.63 -29.01 11.68
C TRP A 35 -12.25 -28.93 12.33
N PHE A 36 -11.64 -27.75 12.35
CA PHE A 36 -10.35 -27.54 12.99
C PHE A 36 -10.42 -27.68 14.51
N GLN A 37 -11.44 -27.10 15.15
CA GLN A 37 -11.63 -27.24 16.61
C GLN A 37 -11.95 -28.69 17.02
N LYS A 38 -12.74 -29.42 16.23
CA LYS A 38 -13.03 -30.83 16.49
C LYS A 38 -11.81 -31.73 16.26
N GLY A 39 -11.01 -31.45 15.24
CA GLY A 39 -9.75 -32.15 14.99
C GLY A 39 -8.76 -31.97 16.15
N TRP A 40 -8.60 -30.74 16.64
CA TRP A 40 -7.71 -30.42 17.74
C TRP A 40 -8.17 -31.03 19.08
N ALA A 41 -9.49 -30.98 19.38
CA ALA A 41 -10.05 -31.58 20.57
C ALA A 41 -9.93 -33.11 20.58
N MET A 42 -10.05 -33.76 19.41
CA MET A 42 -9.88 -35.21 19.26
C MET A 42 -8.41 -35.62 19.47
N LEU A 43 -7.48 -34.79 18.99
CA LEU A 43 -6.03 -35.00 19.18
C LEU A 43 -5.63 -34.84 20.66
N LEU A 44 -6.12 -33.80 21.34
CA LEU A 44 -5.91 -33.62 22.78
C LEU A 44 -6.57 -34.73 23.63
N GLY A 45 -7.71 -35.25 23.20
CA GLY A 45 -8.40 -36.38 23.84
C GLY A 45 -7.59 -37.67 23.83
N LEU A 46 -6.74 -37.89 22.83
CA LEU A 46 -5.87 -39.06 22.73
C LEU A 46 -4.64 -38.98 23.65
N PHE A 47 -4.19 -37.76 24.00
CA PHE A 47 -3.02 -37.55 24.85
C PHE A 47 -3.32 -37.54 26.36
N LYS A 48 -4.57 -37.23 26.75
CA LYS A 48 -4.97 -37.16 28.16
C LYS A 48 -4.76 -38.47 28.95
N PRO A 49 -5.09 -39.67 28.42
CA PRO A 49 -4.83 -40.94 29.11
C PRO A 49 -3.34 -41.20 29.31
N VAL A 50 -2.50 -40.74 28.38
CA VAL A 50 -1.04 -40.89 28.43
C VAL A 50 -0.44 -39.97 29.49
N GLN A 51 -0.87 -38.71 29.56
CA GLN A 51 -0.45 -37.78 30.63
C GLN A 51 -0.89 -38.26 32.01
N GLU A 52 -2.15 -38.71 32.16
CA GLU A 52 -2.65 -39.23 33.44
C GLU A 52 -1.96 -40.54 33.86
N TRP A 53 -1.50 -41.34 32.91
CA TRP A 53 -0.68 -42.53 33.17
C TRP A 53 0.73 -42.16 33.65
N PHE A 54 1.40 -41.19 33.00
CA PHE A 54 2.72 -40.71 33.45
C PHE A 54 2.68 -40.02 34.82
N ALA A 55 1.63 -39.26 35.12
CA ALA A 55 1.47 -38.59 36.41
C ALA A 55 1.29 -39.56 37.60
N LYS A 56 0.87 -40.81 37.35
CA LYS A 56 0.69 -41.84 38.38
C LYS A 56 1.96 -42.66 38.67
N ILE A 57 3.05 -42.44 37.94
CA ILE A 57 4.32 -43.12 38.20
C ILE A 57 5.14 -42.28 39.18
N PRO A 58 5.31 -42.70 40.45
CA PRO A 58 6.19 -41.99 41.38
C PRO A 58 7.63 -42.09 40.88
N TRP A 59 8.26 -40.94 40.62
CA TRP A 59 9.61 -40.82 40.07
C TRP A 59 10.67 -41.54 40.91
N SER A 60 10.42 -41.75 42.20
CA SER A 60 11.28 -42.53 43.10
C SER A 60 11.38 -44.02 42.74
N ASN A 61 10.43 -44.58 41.99
CA ASN A 61 10.47 -45.97 41.54
C ASN A 61 11.26 -46.19 40.25
N LEU A 62 11.51 -45.13 39.46
CA LEU A 62 12.28 -45.20 38.21
C LEU A 62 13.79 -45.35 38.46
N PHE A 63 14.30 -44.86 39.59
CA PHE A 63 15.74 -44.96 39.93
C PHE A 63 16.16 -46.30 40.55
N ASN A 64 15.22 -47.12 41.04
CA ASN A 64 15.51 -48.44 41.61
C ASN A 64 15.37 -49.61 40.61
N MET A 65 15.07 -49.34 39.34
CA MET A 65 14.89 -50.37 38.30
C MET A 65 16.20 -50.87 37.67
N LYS A 66 17.37 -50.51 38.23
CA LYS A 66 18.68 -50.87 37.66
C LYS A 66 19.10 -52.32 37.88
N THR A 67 18.41 -53.09 38.74
CA THR A 67 18.85 -54.44 39.15
C THR A 67 17.97 -55.60 38.67
N ARG A 68 16.87 -55.37 37.93
CA ARG A 68 15.96 -56.46 37.52
C ARG A 68 15.45 -56.45 36.07
N MET A 69 15.99 -55.63 35.17
CA MET A 69 15.72 -55.74 33.74
C MET A 69 16.97 -56.19 33.00
N GLY A 70 16.88 -57.32 32.30
CA GLY A 70 17.94 -57.80 31.42
C GLY A 70 18.27 -56.75 30.36
N GLN A 71 19.53 -56.69 29.95
CA GLN A 71 20.09 -55.66 29.06
C GLN A 71 19.27 -55.43 27.77
N ALA A 72 18.56 -56.44 27.28
CA ALA A 72 17.68 -56.33 26.11
C ALA A 72 16.46 -55.41 26.32
N THR A 73 15.83 -55.45 27.50
CA THR A 73 14.65 -54.64 27.81
C THR A 73 14.99 -53.17 28.03
N ALA A 74 16.16 -52.87 28.60
CA ALA A 74 16.63 -51.50 28.80
C ALA A 74 16.98 -50.82 27.45
N ALA A 75 17.55 -51.57 26.51
CA ALA A 75 17.85 -51.06 25.17
C ALA A 75 16.57 -50.72 24.38
N ILE A 76 15.53 -51.56 24.46
CA ILE A 76 14.25 -51.30 23.79
C ILE A 76 13.55 -50.09 24.41
N LEU A 77 13.56 -49.96 25.74
CA LEU A 77 12.97 -48.79 26.41
C LEU A 77 13.70 -47.49 26.07
N PHE A 78 15.03 -47.53 25.95
CA PHE A 78 15.84 -46.38 25.56
C PHE A 78 15.61 -46.01 24.09
N VAL A 79 15.50 -46.98 23.18
CA VAL A 79 15.16 -46.72 21.77
C VAL A 79 13.75 -46.15 21.64
N VAL A 80 12.78 -46.62 22.42
CA VAL A 80 11.41 -46.08 22.42
C VAL A 80 11.37 -44.66 23.02
N LEU A 81 12.09 -44.39 24.11
CA LEU A 81 12.16 -43.04 24.70
C LEU A 81 12.92 -42.04 23.82
N VAL A 82 13.97 -42.47 23.14
CA VAL A 82 14.73 -41.63 22.19
C VAL A 82 13.92 -41.39 20.92
N SER A 83 13.19 -42.38 20.40
CA SER A 83 12.32 -42.18 19.23
C SER A 83 11.09 -41.33 19.54
N VAL A 84 10.47 -41.49 20.72
CA VAL A 84 9.38 -40.60 21.16
C VAL A 84 9.91 -39.19 21.47
N GLY A 85 11.12 -39.05 22.02
CA GLY A 85 11.77 -37.76 22.25
C GLY A 85 12.17 -37.03 20.96
N ILE A 86 12.62 -37.75 19.93
CA ILE A 86 12.89 -37.19 18.60
C ILE A 86 11.60 -36.81 17.89
N VAL A 87 10.53 -37.60 18.03
CA VAL A 87 9.22 -37.28 17.45
C VAL A 87 8.59 -36.07 18.15
N VAL A 88 8.61 -35.99 19.48
CA VAL A 88 8.10 -34.83 20.23
C VAL A 88 8.99 -33.60 20.06
N GLY A 89 10.31 -33.77 19.95
CA GLY A 89 11.25 -32.67 19.64
C GLY A 89 11.10 -32.15 18.21
N ALA A 90 10.85 -33.02 17.24
CA ALA A 90 10.54 -32.63 15.86
C ALA A 90 9.16 -31.98 15.76
N PHE A 91 8.14 -32.43 16.51
CA PHE A 91 6.83 -31.76 16.53
C PHE A 91 6.80 -30.47 17.36
N ALA A 92 7.68 -30.30 18.35
CA ALA A 92 7.83 -29.04 19.08
C ALA A 92 8.70 -28.02 18.32
N SER A 93 9.73 -28.47 17.60
CA SER A 93 10.54 -27.63 16.71
C SER A 93 9.78 -27.23 15.46
N VAL A 94 8.93 -28.11 14.91
CA VAL A 94 8.07 -27.75 13.79
C VAL A 94 6.86 -26.95 14.32
N GLY A 95 6.26 -27.31 15.45
CA GLY A 95 5.10 -26.62 16.03
C GLY A 95 5.36 -25.17 16.49
N ASN A 96 6.59 -24.82 16.89
CA ASN A 96 6.96 -23.43 17.20
C ASN A 96 7.47 -22.64 15.99
N SER A 97 7.73 -23.27 14.84
CA SER A 97 8.16 -22.56 13.61
C SER A 97 7.04 -22.33 12.60
N ILE A 98 5.84 -22.88 12.80
CA ILE A 98 4.64 -22.60 11.96
C ILE A 98 3.61 -21.71 12.66
N ALA A 99 3.89 -21.21 13.87
CA ALA A 99 2.99 -20.32 14.61
C ALA A 99 3.36 -18.82 14.51
N GLU A 100 4.52 -18.47 13.95
CA GLU A 100 4.96 -17.07 13.76
C GLU A 100 5.12 -16.66 12.28
N GLY A 101 4.64 -17.47 11.34
CA GLY A 101 5.03 -17.33 9.94
C GLY A 101 3.89 -17.40 8.95
N PHE A 102 2.77 -16.70 9.19
CA PHE A 102 1.86 -16.32 8.10
C PHE A 102 0.86 -15.23 8.55
N GLU A 103 1.37 -14.05 8.91
CA GLU A 103 0.56 -12.87 8.66
C GLU A 103 0.66 -12.60 7.16
N ILE A 104 -0.39 -12.95 6.41
CA ILE A 104 -0.62 -12.29 5.13
C ILE A 104 -0.96 -10.85 5.51
N ILE A 105 0.06 -10.02 5.72
CA ILE A 105 -0.11 -8.59 5.67
C ILE A 105 -0.39 -8.31 4.20
N THR A 106 -1.67 -8.39 3.83
CA THR A 106 -2.13 -7.65 2.67
C THR A 106 -1.81 -6.21 3.03
N SER A 107 -0.73 -5.69 2.45
CA SER A 107 -0.38 -4.27 2.51
C SER A 107 -1.67 -3.51 2.18
N MET A 108 -2.25 -2.93 3.22
CA MET A 108 -3.47 -2.15 3.09
C MET A 108 -2.99 -0.72 3.01
N ASP A 109 -3.16 -0.11 1.84
CA ASP A 109 -2.98 1.32 1.67
C ASP A 109 -3.80 2.03 2.75
N ILE A 110 -3.11 2.60 3.75
CA ILE A 110 -3.78 3.38 4.78
C ILE A 110 -3.85 4.81 4.24
N SER A 111 -5.07 5.20 3.88
CA SER A 111 -5.35 6.57 3.48
C SER A 111 -6.16 7.29 4.56
N LEU A 112 -5.76 8.51 4.86
CA LEU A 112 -6.52 9.44 5.69
C LEU A 112 -7.11 10.53 4.80
N GLU A 113 -8.36 10.91 5.04
CA GLU A 113 -9.01 12.00 4.32
C GLU A 113 -9.53 13.04 5.31
N ALA A 114 -9.34 14.31 4.98
CA ALA A 114 -9.96 15.44 5.64
C ALA A 114 -10.90 16.14 4.66
N SER A 115 -12.20 16.18 4.97
CA SER A 115 -13.15 17.05 4.29
C SER A 115 -12.93 18.48 4.78
N MET A 116 -12.53 19.37 3.87
CA MET A 116 -12.08 20.71 4.19
C MET A 116 -13.25 21.69 4.14
N VAL A 117 -13.37 22.51 5.18
CA VAL A 117 -14.35 23.60 5.27
C VAL A 117 -13.66 24.88 5.72
N LYS A 118 -14.28 26.04 5.47
CA LYS A 118 -13.82 27.34 5.96
C LYS A 118 -13.54 27.30 7.46
N HIS A 119 -12.33 27.72 7.83
CA HIS A 119 -11.91 27.74 9.23
C HIS A 119 -12.68 28.84 10.02
N PRO A 120 -13.18 28.58 11.24
CA PRO A 120 -14.01 29.54 11.98
C PRO A 120 -13.35 30.89 12.29
N ALA A 121 -12.02 30.90 12.44
CA ALA A 121 -11.26 32.14 12.66
C ALA A 121 -10.92 32.91 11.37
N TYR A 122 -11.25 32.38 10.19
CA TYR A 122 -10.97 33.06 8.93
C TYR A 122 -11.98 34.19 8.70
N ALA A 123 -11.52 35.44 8.78
CA ALA A 123 -12.36 36.62 8.62
C ALA A 123 -12.53 37.08 7.16
N GLY A 124 -11.76 36.53 6.22
CA GLY A 124 -11.81 36.92 4.80
C GLY A 124 -13.04 36.38 4.06
N ASP A 125 -13.20 36.81 2.82
CA ASP A 125 -14.39 36.49 2.00
C ASP A 125 -14.28 35.17 1.23
N LEU A 126 -13.12 34.51 1.24
CA LEU A 126 -12.94 33.20 0.63
C LEU A 126 -13.82 32.14 1.32
N ASN A 127 -14.25 31.15 0.54
CA ASN A 127 -15.10 30.05 0.99
C ASN A 127 -14.50 28.71 0.52
N PRO A 128 -13.40 28.27 1.14
CA PRO A 128 -12.70 27.07 0.72
C PRO A 128 -13.53 25.82 1.02
N TYR A 129 -13.52 24.87 0.10
CA TYR A 129 -14.11 23.54 0.26
C TYR A 129 -13.33 22.50 -0.54
N GLY A 130 -13.59 21.23 -0.26
CA GLY A 130 -13.02 20.11 -0.97
C GLY A 130 -12.47 19.07 0.00
N LYS A 131 -11.40 18.39 -0.39
CA LYS A 131 -10.75 17.38 0.44
C LYS A 131 -9.24 17.44 0.34
N VAL A 132 -8.60 16.96 1.39
CA VAL A 132 -7.18 16.62 1.41
C VAL A 132 -7.05 15.15 1.75
N THR A 133 -6.21 14.45 1.00
CA THR A 133 -5.94 13.02 1.18
C THR A 133 -4.48 12.82 1.54
N LEU A 134 -4.22 12.07 2.61
CA LEU A 134 -2.90 11.57 2.97
C LEU A 134 -2.83 10.08 2.61
N ARG A 135 -1.76 9.66 1.95
CA ARG A 135 -1.50 8.26 1.60
C ARG A 135 -0.13 7.88 2.12
N PHE A 136 -0.09 6.94 3.05
CA PHE A 136 1.15 6.51 3.66
C PHE A 136 1.78 5.40 2.81
N ASP A 137 3.07 5.54 2.51
CA ASP A 137 3.83 4.53 1.79
C ASP A 137 4.01 3.32 2.73
N ASP A 138 3.25 2.24 2.51
CA ASP A 138 3.46 0.97 3.22
C ASP A 138 4.62 0.21 2.57
N ASN A 139 5.83 0.73 2.71
CA ASN A 139 7.02 0.08 2.17
C ASN A 139 7.40 -1.19 2.97
N GLY A 140 6.55 -1.65 3.90
CA GLY A 140 6.86 -2.74 4.84
C GLY A 140 8.02 -2.43 5.79
N SER A 141 8.58 -1.22 5.74
CA SER A 141 9.68 -0.81 6.61
C SER A 141 9.14 -0.48 8.00
N SER A 142 9.65 -1.19 9.00
CA SER A 142 9.42 -0.86 10.40
C SER A 142 10.25 0.34 10.87
N GLU A 143 11.15 0.84 10.02
CA GLU A 143 11.99 1.99 10.37
C GLU A 143 11.16 3.28 10.30
N PRO A 144 11.12 4.07 11.39
CA PRO A 144 10.35 5.31 11.43
C PRO A 144 10.74 6.32 10.35
N SER A 145 12.00 6.28 9.89
CA SER A 145 12.54 7.18 8.87
C SER A 145 11.88 7.06 7.50
N ASP A 146 11.20 5.95 7.22
CA ASP A 146 10.69 5.63 5.89
C ASP A 146 9.19 5.92 5.74
N GLN A 147 8.55 6.47 6.79
CA GLN A 147 7.11 6.75 6.83
C GLN A 147 6.76 8.08 6.15
N MET A 148 7.17 8.24 4.89
CA MET A 148 6.68 9.34 4.06
C MET A 148 5.22 9.11 3.68
N PHE A 149 4.48 10.21 3.47
CA PHE A 149 3.15 10.15 2.91
C PHE A 149 2.97 11.16 1.78
N LEU A 150 2.15 10.81 0.79
CA LEU A 150 1.70 11.70 -0.26
C LEU A 150 0.51 12.51 0.25
N VAL A 151 0.62 13.83 0.21
CA VAL A 151 -0.47 14.78 0.43
C VAL A 151 -1.05 15.15 -0.91
N ALA A 152 -2.36 14.99 -1.07
CA ALA A 152 -3.09 15.37 -2.28
C ALA A 152 -4.20 16.36 -1.94
N PHE A 153 -4.15 17.52 -2.58
CA PHE A 153 -5.19 18.54 -2.50
C PHE A 153 -6.22 18.33 -3.61
N GLN A 154 -7.49 18.42 -3.27
CA GLN A 154 -8.59 18.61 -4.22
C GLN A 154 -9.52 19.65 -3.63
N MET A 155 -9.12 20.90 -3.75
CA MET A 155 -9.76 22.03 -3.07
C MET A 155 -10.11 23.15 -4.06
N GLU A 156 -11.21 23.84 -3.78
CA GLU A 156 -11.71 25.00 -4.50
C GLU A 156 -12.06 26.11 -3.51
N GLY A 157 -12.30 27.32 -4.02
CA GLY A 157 -12.61 28.50 -3.19
C GLY A 157 -11.43 29.01 -2.37
N LEU A 158 -10.20 28.67 -2.79
CA LEU A 158 -8.95 29.15 -2.24
C LEU A 158 -8.58 30.52 -2.83
N GLU A 159 -7.50 31.12 -2.30
CA GLU A 159 -6.91 32.33 -2.88
C GLU A 159 -6.39 32.04 -4.29
N PRO A 160 -6.70 32.85 -5.32
CA PRO A 160 -6.19 32.59 -6.66
C PRO A 160 -4.70 32.95 -6.76
N PHE A 161 -3.93 32.10 -7.45
CA PHE A 161 -2.49 32.31 -7.71
C PHE A 161 -1.64 32.41 -6.43
N CYS A 162 -2.09 31.83 -5.33
CA CYS A 162 -1.17 31.62 -4.21
C CYS A 162 -0.06 30.65 -4.63
N GLN A 163 1.18 31.11 -4.48
CA GLN A 163 2.40 30.33 -4.66
C GLN A 163 3.08 30.15 -3.31
N GLY A 164 3.36 28.91 -2.93
CA GLY A 164 3.97 28.59 -1.64
C GLY A 164 3.07 28.93 -0.45
N CYS A 165 1.75 28.81 -0.59
CA CYS A 165 0.86 28.84 0.58
C CYS A 165 1.16 27.63 1.47
N THR A 166 0.95 27.76 2.78
CA THR A 166 1.34 26.73 3.74
C THR A 166 0.15 25.87 4.18
N TRP A 167 0.44 24.62 4.56
CA TRP A 167 -0.51 23.73 5.21
C TRP A 167 0.15 23.06 6.42
N ARG A 168 -0.64 22.57 7.37
CA ARG A 168 -0.13 21.92 8.59
C ARG A 168 -1.07 20.84 9.10
N ILE A 169 -0.52 19.82 9.73
CA ILE A 169 -1.28 18.94 10.64
C ILE A 169 -1.02 19.46 12.05
N VAL A 170 -2.03 19.51 12.91
CA VAL A 170 -1.91 20.06 14.27
C VAL A 170 -2.38 19.08 15.34
N GLN A 171 -1.98 19.31 16.58
CA GLN A 171 -2.31 18.46 17.74
C GLN A 171 -3.81 18.33 17.99
N GLY A 172 -4.58 19.38 17.69
CA GLY A 172 -6.03 19.40 17.88
C GLY A 172 -6.75 18.40 16.99
N THR A 173 -7.88 17.90 17.49
CA THR A 173 -8.70 16.86 16.84
C THR A 173 -10.07 17.37 16.36
N SER A 174 -10.21 18.70 16.30
CA SER A 174 -11.46 19.40 15.98
C SER A 174 -11.17 20.69 15.22
N CYS A 175 -12.06 21.02 14.28
CA CYS A 175 -12.05 22.29 13.55
C CYS A 175 -13.06 23.31 14.09
N GLN A 176 -13.75 23.01 15.19
CA GLN A 176 -14.84 23.83 15.71
C GLN A 176 -14.34 25.03 16.53
N ASP A 177 -13.22 24.86 17.24
CA ASP A 177 -12.62 25.91 18.07
C ASP A 177 -11.15 26.10 17.67
N ALA A 178 -10.84 27.30 17.17
CA ALA A 178 -9.48 27.67 16.78
C ALA A 178 -8.48 27.60 17.94
N ASN A 179 -8.96 27.73 19.19
CA ASN A 179 -8.10 27.68 20.38
C ASN A 179 -7.72 26.25 20.78
N GLU A 180 -8.41 25.23 20.25
CA GLU A 180 -8.16 23.81 20.56
C GLU A 180 -7.20 23.14 19.55
N LEU A 181 -6.74 23.87 18.53
CA LEU A 181 -5.89 23.31 17.47
C LEU A 181 -4.47 22.97 17.94
N GLY A 182 -3.96 23.65 18.97
CA GLY A 182 -2.65 23.35 19.55
C GLY A 182 -1.48 23.68 18.61
N GLU A 183 -0.35 23.00 18.83
CA GLU A 183 0.88 23.16 18.03
C GLU A 183 0.89 22.23 16.80
N ASP A 184 1.89 22.41 15.93
CA ASP A 184 2.10 21.56 14.76
C ASP A 184 2.36 20.09 15.18
N TRP A 185 1.79 19.13 14.43
CA TRP A 185 1.86 17.69 14.70
C TRP A 185 3.03 17.02 13.97
N TRP A 186 4.17 16.97 14.63
CA TRP A 186 5.40 16.33 14.12
C TRP A 186 6.15 15.62 15.25
N ASN A 187 7.01 14.66 14.91
CA ASN A 187 7.74 13.85 15.88
C ASN A 187 9.15 14.41 16.18
N PRO A 188 9.37 15.07 17.33
CA PRO A 188 10.67 15.63 17.69
C PRO A 188 11.73 14.59 18.04
N ASN A 189 11.37 13.30 18.15
CA ASN A 189 12.34 12.23 18.33
C ASN A 189 12.86 11.69 17.00
N ALA A 190 12.16 11.96 15.89
CA ALA A 190 12.51 11.49 14.55
C ALA A 190 13.12 12.60 13.67
N LEU A 191 12.84 13.87 13.98
CA LEU A 191 13.29 15.04 13.24
C LEU A 191 13.97 16.04 14.19
N ASP A 192 15.03 16.69 13.73
CA ASP A 192 15.77 17.69 14.53
C ASP A 192 15.07 19.06 14.58
N HIS A 193 14.05 19.28 13.74
CA HIS A 193 13.31 20.53 13.61
C HIS A 193 11.88 20.28 13.11
N ASN A 194 11.01 21.27 13.30
CA ASN A 194 9.61 21.21 12.88
C ASN A 194 9.51 21.33 11.34
N PRO A 195 9.05 20.28 10.63
CA PRO A 195 9.02 20.27 9.17
C PRO A 195 7.96 21.22 8.56
N TYR A 196 7.02 21.73 9.37
CA TYR A 196 6.05 22.76 8.97
C TYR A 196 6.59 24.19 9.15
N GLY A 197 7.79 24.33 9.72
CA GLY A 197 8.40 25.62 10.00
C GLY A 197 8.73 26.42 8.73
N ALA A 198 8.77 27.74 8.89
CA ALA A 198 9.13 28.65 7.80
C ALA A 198 10.55 28.45 7.27
N SER A 199 11.44 27.79 8.02
CA SER A 199 12.80 27.44 7.58
C SER A 199 12.84 26.38 6.50
N ASP A 200 11.89 25.43 6.55
CA ASP A 200 12.02 24.17 5.83
C ASP A 200 11.19 24.17 4.54
N HIS A 201 10.18 25.05 4.44
CA HIS A 201 9.42 25.27 3.21
C HIS A 201 8.88 23.97 2.56
N ASN A 202 8.65 22.93 3.36
CA ASN A 202 8.29 21.60 2.85
C ASN A 202 6.77 21.37 2.82
N ALA A 203 6.00 22.12 3.61
CA ALA A 203 4.54 21.99 3.68
C ALA A 203 3.85 23.10 2.86
N LEU A 204 4.09 23.09 1.55
CA LEU A 204 3.61 24.11 0.62
C LEU A 204 2.54 23.58 -0.33
N TYR A 205 1.64 24.44 -0.78
CA TYR A 205 0.73 24.16 -1.88
C TYR A 205 0.57 25.39 -2.76
N ASP A 206 0.25 25.14 -4.02
CA ASP A 206 0.00 26.17 -5.01
C ASP A 206 -1.46 26.13 -5.47
N THR A 207 -1.93 27.25 -6.01
CA THR A 207 -3.29 27.39 -6.53
C THR A 207 -3.29 28.01 -7.91
N GLN A 208 -4.27 27.59 -8.71
CA GLN A 208 -4.60 28.21 -9.99
C GLN A 208 -6.09 28.55 -9.98
N GLU A 209 -6.42 29.82 -10.21
CA GLU A 209 -7.81 30.30 -10.25
C GLU A 209 -8.66 29.96 -9.01
N GLY A 210 -8.02 29.84 -7.85
CA GLY A 210 -8.68 29.53 -6.58
C GLY A 210 -8.95 28.03 -6.36
N ALA A 211 -8.37 27.17 -7.17
CA ALA A 211 -8.35 25.72 -6.97
C ALA A 211 -6.92 25.22 -6.72
N SER A 212 -6.78 24.14 -5.94
CA SER A 212 -5.53 23.41 -5.77
C SER A 212 -5.75 21.93 -6.04
N THR A 213 -4.94 21.41 -6.97
CA THR A 213 -4.72 19.98 -7.22
C THR A 213 -3.29 19.57 -6.85
N SER A 214 -2.63 20.38 -6.01
CA SER A 214 -1.24 20.18 -5.59
C SER A 214 -1.06 18.81 -4.94
N LYS A 215 0.07 18.15 -5.22
CA LYS A 215 0.43 16.87 -4.63
C LYS A 215 1.91 16.84 -4.30
N MET A 216 2.26 16.37 -3.10
CA MET A 216 3.64 16.35 -2.63
C MET A 216 3.89 15.25 -1.60
N LYS A 217 5.12 14.71 -1.58
CA LYS A 217 5.57 13.83 -0.49
C LYS A 217 5.96 14.67 0.72
N PHE A 218 5.60 14.20 1.90
CA PHE A 218 5.90 14.87 3.16
C PHE A 218 6.27 13.84 4.23
N TYR A 219 7.09 14.26 5.18
CA TYR A 219 7.50 13.44 6.33
C TYR A 219 7.36 14.25 7.61
N SER A 220 6.42 13.84 8.47
CA SER A 220 6.20 14.46 9.79
C SER A 220 6.89 13.68 10.93
N GLY A 221 7.44 12.50 10.64
CA GLY A 221 7.94 11.56 11.65
C GLY A 221 6.84 10.76 12.36
N PHE A 222 5.60 10.85 11.91
CA PHE A 222 4.47 10.06 12.41
C PHE A 222 3.84 9.19 11.31
N GLY A 223 3.40 8.01 11.72
CA GLY A 223 2.68 7.09 10.85
C GLY A 223 1.16 7.38 10.79
N PRO A 224 0.40 6.57 10.05
CA PRO A 224 -1.04 6.79 9.88
C PRO A 224 -1.81 6.65 11.19
N ALA A 225 -1.42 5.71 12.06
CA ALA A 225 -2.07 5.47 13.35
C ALA A 225 -1.92 6.64 14.32
N ASP A 226 -0.81 7.36 14.24
CA ASP A 226 -0.55 8.56 15.05
C ASP A 226 -1.14 9.83 14.40
N THR A 227 -1.47 9.78 13.10
CA THR A 227 -1.96 10.95 12.35
C THR A 227 -3.48 10.99 12.25
N VAL A 228 -4.16 9.86 12.41
CA VAL A 228 -5.63 9.80 12.39
C VAL A 228 -6.23 10.66 13.50
N ASP A 229 -7.38 11.26 13.20
CA ASP A 229 -8.16 12.15 14.06
C ASP A 229 -7.54 13.52 14.35
N HIS A 230 -6.35 13.83 13.83
CA HIS A 230 -5.76 15.17 13.89
C HIS A 230 -6.36 16.12 12.85
N ALA A 231 -6.36 17.41 13.16
CA ALA A 231 -6.83 18.44 12.23
C ALA A 231 -5.75 18.80 11.19
N PHE A 232 -6.20 18.96 9.95
CA PHE A 232 -5.43 19.47 8.82
C PHE A 232 -5.84 20.92 8.56
N LEU A 233 -4.87 21.83 8.52
CA LEU A 233 -5.07 23.26 8.30
C LEU A 233 -4.44 23.68 6.98
N VAL A 234 -5.16 24.55 6.27
CA VAL A 234 -4.69 25.23 5.06
C VAL A 234 -4.66 26.71 5.35
N PHE A 235 -3.57 27.39 5.02
CA PHE A 235 -3.39 28.80 5.27
C PHE A 235 -3.44 29.60 3.97
N ALA A 236 -3.93 30.84 4.05
CA ALA A 236 -3.83 31.82 2.98
C ALA A 236 -2.41 32.40 2.89
N GLN A 237 -2.12 33.24 1.89
CA GLN A 237 -0.78 33.80 1.70
C GLN A 237 -0.34 34.67 2.90
N ASP A 238 -1.28 35.33 3.56
CA ASP A 238 -1.06 36.13 4.77
C ASP A 238 -0.90 35.31 6.06
N GLN A 239 -0.83 33.98 5.95
CA GLN A 239 -0.76 33.02 7.06
C GLN A 239 -2.01 33.00 7.96
N SER A 240 -3.15 33.53 7.51
CA SER A 240 -4.42 33.30 8.20
C SER A 240 -4.94 31.88 7.91
N PRO A 241 -5.54 31.19 8.90
CA PRO A 241 -6.04 29.83 8.71
C PRO A 241 -7.29 29.88 7.83
N LEU A 242 -7.18 29.39 6.60
CA LEU A 242 -8.21 29.49 5.56
C LEU A 242 -9.23 28.36 5.67
N ALA A 243 -8.76 27.11 5.77
CA ALA A 243 -9.61 25.92 5.85
C ALA A 243 -9.13 24.93 6.91
N CYS A 244 -10.05 24.10 7.39
CA CYS A 244 -9.78 23.02 8.32
C CYS A 244 -10.61 21.78 7.99
N GLY A 245 -10.01 20.60 8.17
CA GLY A 245 -10.71 19.32 8.17
C GLY A 245 -10.04 18.36 9.15
N VAL A 246 -10.80 17.43 9.72
CA VAL A 246 -10.24 16.40 10.62
C VAL A 246 -9.91 15.16 9.78
N LEU A 247 -8.68 14.68 9.87
CA LEU A 247 -8.20 13.50 9.16
C LEU A 247 -8.89 12.26 9.72
N ARG A 248 -9.61 11.53 8.88
CA ARG A 248 -10.26 10.28 9.25
C ARG A 248 -9.70 9.16 8.38
N SER A 249 -9.62 7.96 8.94
CA SER A 249 -9.37 6.77 8.12
C SER A 249 -10.50 6.66 7.11
N HIS A 250 -10.16 6.84 5.84
CA HIS A 250 -11.09 6.52 4.78
C HIS A 250 -11.03 5.01 4.62
N GLY A 251 -12.16 4.33 4.85
CA GLY A 251 -12.25 2.91 4.54
C GLY A 251 -11.78 2.69 3.11
N GLN A 252 -10.97 1.65 2.88
CA GLN A 252 -10.34 1.34 1.60
C GLN A 252 -11.21 1.82 0.43
N PRO A 253 -10.71 2.71 -0.44
CA PRO A 253 -11.50 3.27 -1.53
C PRO A 253 -12.17 2.10 -2.24
N SER A 254 -13.49 2.14 -2.36
CA SER A 254 -14.26 1.04 -2.90
C SER A 254 -13.84 0.81 -4.34
N ASN A 255 -12.86 -0.07 -4.51
CA ASN A 255 -12.32 -0.77 -5.68
C ASN A 255 -12.79 -0.34 -7.08
N HIS A 256 -12.84 0.97 -7.34
CA HIS A 256 -12.77 1.52 -8.68
C HIS A 256 -11.29 1.71 -9.01
N GLN A 257 -10.48 0.67 -8.79
CA GLN A 257 -9.11 0.63 -9.26
C GLN A 257 -9.18 0.45 -10.77
N LEU A 258 -8.96 1.55 -11.47
CA LEU A 258 -8.65 1.49 -12.88
C LEU A 258 -7.18 1.04 -12.95
N ARG A 259 -6.96 -0.07 -13.66
CA ARG A 259 -5.72 -0.83 -13.58
C ARG A 259 -5.07 -0.96 -14.95
N TYR A 260 -3.81 -0.57 -15.04
CA TYR A 260 -2.95 -0.91 -16.17
C TYR A 260 -1.98 -2.01 -15.78
N SER A 261 -1.55 -2.79 -16.76
CA SER A 261 -0.31 -3.56 -16.62
C SER A 261 0.56 -3.50 -17.84
N ALA A 262 1.85 -3.67 -17.59
CA ALA A 262 2.87 -3.85 -18.59
C ALA A 262 3.61 -5.16 -18.33
N GLU A 263 3.66 -6.05 -19.32
CA GLU A 263 4.65 -7.13 -19.36
C GLU A 263 6.00 -6.53 -19.77
N LEU A 264 7.04 -6.77 -18.97
CA LEU A 264 8.32 -6.10 -19.15
C LEU A 264 9.32 -6.98 -19.91
N MET A 265 9.85 -6.47 -21.02
CA MET A 265 10.83 -7.16 -21.88
C MET A 265 12.20 -6.47 -21.83
N ARG A 266 13.28 -7.25 -21.88
CA ARG A 266 14.65 -6.72 -21.96
C ARG A 266 15.09 -6.55 -23.41
N GLU A 267 15.60 -5.36 -23.72
CA GLU A 267 15.92 -4.94 -25.08
C GLU A 267 17.17 -5.62 -25.67
N SER A 268 18.19 -5.92 -24.85
CA SER A 268 19.50 -6.26 -25.40
C SER A 268 19.61 -7.68 -25.97
N ASP A 269 18.76 -8.63 -25.54
CA ASP A 269 19.00 -10.06 -25.78
C ASP A 269 17.72 -10.86 -26.17
N GLY A 270 16.56 -10.20 -26.26
CA GLY A 270 15.27 -10.87 -26.45
C GLY A 270 14.83 -11.76 -25.28
N VAL A 271 15.50 -11.63 -24.12
CA VAL A 271 15.15 -12.35 -22.90
C VAL A 271 13.98 -11.63 -22.23
N VAL A 272 12.84 -12.30 -22.15
CA VAL A 272 11.68 -11.79 -21.40
C VAL A 272 12.01 -11.87 -19.91
N LEU A 273 11.96 -10.73 -19.23
CA LEU A 273 12.06 -10.71 -17.77
C LEU A 273 10.72 -11.21 -17.22
N PRO A 274 10.70 -12.26 -16.40
CA PRO A 274 9.44 -12.74 -15.83
C PRO A 274 8.91 -11.68 -14.87
N GLY A 275 7.74 -11.13 -15.17
CA GLY A 275 7.06 -10.20 -14.26
C GLY A 275 6.21 -9.16 -14.97
N TYR A 276 5.70 -8.23 -14.19
CA TYR A 276 4.86 -7.15 -14.65
C TYR A 276 5.01 -5.91 -13.77
N ALA A 277 4.69 -4.77 -14.36
CA ALA A 277 4.34 -3.56 -13.63
C ALA A 277 2.82 -3.39 -13.67
N GLU A 278 2.22 -2.99 -12.55
CA GLU A 278 0.77 -2.76 -12.43
C GLU A 278 0.52 -1.40 -11.80
N MET A 279 -0.31 -0.57 -12.44
CA MET A 279 -0.69 0.74 -11.92
C MET A 279 -2.13 0.70 -11.44
N ASP A 280 -2.34 1.00 -10.17
CA ASP A 280 -3.66 1.13 -9.55
C ASP A 280 -3.96 2.60 -9.29
N PHE A 281 -4.87 3.17 -10.09
CA PHE A 281 -5.29 4.56 -9.95
C PHE A 281 -6.33 4.74 -8.87
N ASN A 282 -6.26 5.90 -8.24
CA ASN A 282 -7.23 6.36 -7.29
C ASN A 282 -8.10 7.47 -7.87
N LEU A 283 -9.21 7.78 -7.19
CA LEU A 283 -10.14 8.83 -7.59
C LEU A 283 -9.57 10.24 -7.53
N ASP A 284 -8.43 10.43 -6.88
CA ASP A 284 -7.71 11.69 -6.81
C ASP A 284 -6.56 11.74 -7.83
N ASP A 285 -6.52 10.85 -8.82
CA ASP A 285 -5.47 10.71 -9.84
C ASP A 285 -4.07 10.35 -9.32
N THR A 286 -3.91 10.07 -8.04
CA THR A 286 -2.69 9.42 -7.54
C THR A 286 -2.73 7.93 -7.89
N PHE A 287 -1.56 7.30 -8.03
CA PHE A 287 -1.51 5.88 -8.34
C PHE A 287 -0.45 5.15 -7.51
N ALA A 288 -0.73 3.88 -7.25
CA ALA A 288 0.24 2.92 -6.76
C ALA A 288 0.81 2.16 -7.97
N LEU A 289 2.12 2.18 -8.14
CA LEU A 289 2.84 1.38 -9.12
C LEU A 289 3.44 0.16 -8.42
N ASN A 290 2.84 -1.00 -8.65
CA ASN A 290 3.28 -2.29 -8.15
C ASN A 290 4.25 -2.93 -9.15
N LEU A 291 5.46 -3.21 -8.72
CA LEU A 291 6.50 -3.88 -9.49
C LEU A 291 6.68 -5.30 -8.97
N PHE A 292 6.53 -6.28 -9.86
CA PHE A 292 6.78 -7.67 -9.55
C PHE A 292 7.60 -8.30 -10.68
N LEU A 293 8.92 -8.31 -10.54
CA LEU A 293 9.86 -8.68 -11.60
C LEU A 293 10.95 -9.61 -11.09
N GLY A 294 11.46 -10.45 -11.99
CA GLY A 294 12.64 -11.27 -11.79
C GLY A 294 13.67 -11.10 -12.90
N GLY A 295 14.91 -11.49 -12.62
CA GLY A 295 16.01 -11.45 -13.59
C GLY A 295 16.69 -10.08 -13.73
N LEU A 296 16.45 -9.17 -12.78
CA LEU A 296 17.15 -7.88 -12.72
C LEU A 296 18.58 -8.09 -12.16
N PRO A 297 19.55 -7.23 -12.52
CA PRO A 297 20.88 -7.28 -11.92
C PRO A 297 20.79 -7.05 -10.40
N PRO A 298 21.33 -7.94 -9.54
CA PRO A 298 21.21 -7.82 -8.09
C PRO A 298 22.04 -6.68 -7.50
N ASP A 299 22.98 -6.11 -8.26
CA ASP A 299 23.82 -4.97 -7.88
C ASP A 299 23.15 -3.60 -8.15
N CYS A 300 21.91 -3.60 -8.62
CA CYS A 300 21.15 -2.41 -8.96
C CYS A 300 20.60 -1.69 -7.70
N VAL A 301 21.39 -0.83 -7.07
CA VAL A 301 20.93 -0.08 -5.89
C VAL A 301 20.36 1.28 -6.32
N ASN A 302 19.10 1.55 -5.95
CA ASN A 302 18.36 2.78 -6.29
C ASN A 302 18.27 3.05 -7.80
N CYS A 303 18.05 2.00 -8.57
CA CYS A 303 17.86 2.10 -10.01
C CYS A 303 16.57 2.83 -10.36
N VAL A 304 16.54 3.48 -11.52
CA VAL A 304 15.50 4.46 -11.85
C VAL A 304 14.34 3.78 -12.57
N LEU A 305 13.14 4.18 -12.22
CA LEU A 305 11.94 3.87 -12.98
C LEU A 305 11.30 5.18 -13.48
N ASP A 306 10.85 5.17 -14.73
CA ASP A 306 10.11 6.27 -15.33
C ASP A 306 8.96 5.77 -16.22
N ILE A 307 7.96 6.62 -16.44
CA ILE A 307 6.93 6.43 -17.47
C ILE A 307 7.28 7.32 -18.66
N GLN A 308 7.12 6.84 -19.90
CA GLN A 308 7.42 7.60 -21.12
C GLN A 308 6.24 7.70 -22.08
N ASP A 309 6.24 8.75 -22.90
CA ASP A 309 5.24 9.01 -23.96
C ASP A 309 5.44 8.18 -25.24
N GLY A 310 6.34 7.20 -25.21
CA GLY A 310 6.61 6.30 -26.32
C GLY A 310 5.46 5.32 -26.59
N GLU A 311 5.44 4.76 -27.80
CA GLU A 311 4.38 3.83 -28.25
C GLU A 311 4.81 2.35 -28.16
N SER A 312 6.11 2.08 -28.05
CA SER A 312 6.63 0.72 -27.96
C SER A 312 8.02 0.68 -27.33
N CYS A 313 8.46 -0.51 -26.94
CA CYS A 313 9.75 -0.75 -26.31
C CYS A 313 10.95 -0.83 -27.26
N ASP A 314 10.77 -0.48 -28.53
CA ASP A 314 11.88 -0.33 -29.45
C ASP A 314 12.64 0.96 -29.12
N ALA A 315 13.98 0.94 -29.06
CA ALA A 315 14.82 2.13 -28.83
C ALA A 315 14.42 3.36 -29.66
N SER A 316 13.97 3.17 -30.91
CA SER A 316 13.55 4.27 -31.79
C SER A 316 12.21 4.89 -31.43
N HIS A 317 11.42 4.23 -30.58
CA HIS A 317 10.08 4.62 -30.15
C HIS A 317 10.01 4.94 -28.66
N LEU A 318 11.15 4.91 -27.96
CA LEU A 318 11.23 5.46 -26.61
C LEU A 318 10.97 6.96 -26.66
N GLY A 319 10.12 7.38 -25.73
CA GLY A 319 9.60 8.74 -25.65
C GLY A 319 10.43 9.67 -24.78
N ASN A 320 9.90 10.86 -24.54
CA ASN A 320 10.29 11.66 -23.39
C ASN A 320 9.64 11.11 -22.12
N VAL A 321 10.20 11.49 -20.98
CA VAL A 321 9.57 11.18 -19.70
C VAL A 321 8.20 11.83 -19.62
N TYR A 322 7.19 11.02 -19.30
CA TYR A 322 5.79 11.41 -19.21
C TYR A 322 5.55 12.11 -17.88
N THR A 323 5.45 13.43 -17.90
CA THR A 323 5.11 14.23 -16.73
C THR A 323 4.36 15.48 -17.17
N ASN A 324 3.43 15.97 -16.35
CA ASN A 324 2.70 17.18 -16.66
C ASN A 324 3.62 18.39 -16.40
N PRO A 325 4.09 19.09 -17.45
CA PRO A 325 5.03 20.18 -17.26
C PRO A 325 4.41 21.33 -16.45
N ASN A 326 3.10 21.50 -16.47
CA ASN A 326 2.41 22.58 -15.75
C ASN A 326 2.33 22.33 -14.23
N VAL A 327 2.46 21.07 -13.80
CA VAL A 327 2.43 20.70 -12.38
C VAL A 327 3.84 20.68 -11.80
N TYR A 328 4.84 20.33 -12.60
CA TYR A 328 6.18 19.95 -12.11
C TYR A 328 7.33 20.74 -12.75
N GLU A 329 7.16 22.02 -13.07
CA GLU A 329 8.22 22.85 -13.69
C GLU A 329 9.57 22.82 -12.94
N GLN A 330 9.58 22.46 -11.64
CA GLN A 330 10.81 22.38 -10.82
C GLN A 330 11.07 21.03 -10.14
N HIS A 331 10.12 20.08 -10.14
CA HIS A 331 10.25 18.81 -9.40
C HIS A 331 9.85 17.61 -10.26
N HIS A 332 10.82 17.07 -11.00
CA HIS A 332 10.61 15.90 -11.84
C HIS A 332 10.29 14.66 -10.98
N VAL A 333 9.10 14.10 -11.15
CA VAL A 333 8.55 13.01 -10.31
C VAL A 333 9.38 11.73 -10.45
N TRP A 334 9.95 11.53 -11.62
CA TRP A 334 10.79 10.39 -11.98
C TRP A 334 12.25 10.63 -11.59
N THR A 335 12.48 10.89 -10.29
CA THR A 335 13.82 11.09 -9.74
C THR A 335 14.02 10.22 -8.50
N THR A 336 15.29 9.97 -8.17
CA THR A 336 15.69 9.23 -6.97
C THR A 336 15.15 9.86 -5.69
N THR A 337 15.16 11.20 -5.61
CA THR A 337 14.64 11.96 -4.47
C THR A 337 13.14 11.80 -4.29
N ASN A 338 12.38 11.64 -5.37
CA ASN A 338 10.92 11.49 -5.31
C ASN A 338 10.47 10.03 -5.15
N GLY A 339 11.41 9.10 -5.00
CA GLY A 339 11.14 7.69 -4.73
C GLY A 339 10.74 6.87 -5.95
N ALA A 340 10.94 7.38 -7.17
CA ALA A 340 10.78 6.62 -8.41
C ALA A 340 12.00 5.71 -8.65
N VAL A 341 12.36 4.94 -7.63
CA VAL A 341 13.51 4.04 -7.62
C VAL A 341 13.12 2.66 -7.15
N TYR A 342 13.94 1.70 -7.58
CA TYR A 342 13.76 0.31 -7.26
C TYR A 342 15.09 -0.35 -6.93
N THR A 343 15.05 -1.35 -6.05
CA THR A 343 16.23 -2.13 -5.64
C THR A 343 15.84 -3.61 -5.61
N PRO A 344 16.28 -4.44 -6.57
CA PRO A 344 16.05 -5.87 -6.52
C PRO A 344 16.89 -6.51 -5.40
N ASN A 345 16.47 -7.66 -4.92
CA ASN A 345 17.21 -8.45 -3.94
C ASN A 345 18.38 -9.22 -4.58
N ASP A 346 19.15 -9.96 -3.77
CA ASP A 346 20.30 -10.77 -4.22
C ASP A 346 19.96 -11.81 -5.30
N ALA A 347 18.69 -12.17 -5.47
CA ALA A 347 18.21 -13.08 -6.51
C ALA A 347 17.77 -12.36 -7.79
N GLY A 348 17.90 -11.03 -7.85
CA GLY A 348 17.43 -10.22 -8.98
C GLY A 348 15.90 -10.10 -9.04
N MET A 349 15.22 -10.32 -7.91
CA MET A 349 13.77 -10.22 -7.79
C MET A 349 13.38 -8.91 -7.11
N ILE A 350 12.26 -8.34 -7.51
CA ILE A 350 11.65 -7.19 -6.88
C ILE A 350 10.14 -7.42 -6.69
N GLU A 351 9.67 -7.08 -5.49
CA GLU A 351 8.27 -6.94 -5.13
C GLU A 351 8.17 -5.61 -4.36
N GLN A 352 7.73 -4.55 -5.02
CA GLN A 352 7.71 -3.20 -4.46
C GLN A 352 6.48 -2.44 -4.95
N THR A 353 5.87 -1.67 -4.06
CA THR A 353 4.82 -0.70 -4.40
C THR A 353 5.38 0.71 -4.25
N ILE A 354 5.14 1.57 -5.23
CA ILE A 354 5.59 2.96 -5.22
C ILE A 354 4.37 3.86 -5.43
N TYR A 355 4.12 4.79 -4.52
CA TYR A 355 3.06 5.78 -4.67
C TYR A 355 3.61 7.03 -5.34
N LEU A 356 2.99 7.41 -6.45
CA LEU A 356 3.40 8.53 -7.27
C LEU A 356 2.19 9.32 -7.75
N HIS A 357 2.49 10.50 -8.26
CA HIS A 357 1.58 11.31 -9.05
C HIS A 357 2.41 12.14 -10.01
N ASP A 358 2.08 12.08 -11.29
CA ASP A 358 2.83 12.73 -12.36
C ASP A 358 2.07 13.89 -13.02
N GLY A 359 0.88 14.22 -12.51
CA GLY A 359 0.03 15.29 -13.02
C GLY A 359 -1.01 14.84 -14.04
N PHE A 360 -1.13 13.52 -14.25
CA PHE A 360 -2.06 12.92 -15.20
C PHE A 360 -3.01 11.94 -14.52
N GLY A 361 -4.20 11.78 -15.11
CA GLY A 361 -5.22 10.84 -14.64
C GLY A 361 -5.06 9.45 -15.24
N PHE A 362 -6.01 8.56 -14.95
CA PHE A 362 -6.00 7.19 -15.47
C PHE A 362 -6.01 7.13 -17.01
N ASP A 363 -6.90 7.87 -17.68
CA ASP A 363 -7.06 7.77 -19.13
C ASP A 363 -5.80 8.25 -19.90
N ASP A 364 -5.01 9.13 -19.28
CA ASP A 364 -3.77 9.67 -19.85
C ASP A 364 -2.63 8.63 -19.93
N HIS A 365 -2.71 7.59 -19.12
CA HIS A 365 -1.67 6.55 -19.00
C HIS A 365 -1.86 5.37 -19.95
N GLU A 366 -2.99 5.28 -20.67
CA GLU A 366 -3.19 4.24 -21.67
C GLU A 366 -2.12 4.34 -22.77
N GLY A 367 -1.47 3.21 -23.06
CA GLY A 367 -0.45 3.08 -24.10
C GLY A 367 0.91 3.71 -23.76
N LYS A 368 1.12 4.21 -22.55
CA LYS A 368 2.42 4.75 -22.10
C LYS A 368 3.39 3.62 -21.75
N LEU A 369 4.68 3.90 -21.73
CA LEU A 369 5.71 2.90 -21.42
C LEU A 369 6.12 2.98 -19.95
N VAL A 370 6.17 1.86 -19.23
CA VAL A 370 6.93 1.76 -17.99
C VAL A 370 8.34 1.29 -18.34
N ILE A 371 9.34 2.04 -17.90
CA ILE A 371 10.75 1.75 -18.17
C ILE A 371 11.53 1.61 -16.87
N LEU A 372 12.30 0.53 -16.77
CA LEU A 372 13.27 0.31 -15.70
C LEU A 372 14.66 0.52 -16.27
N ARG A 373 15.44 1.40 -15.63
CA ARG A 373 16.80 1.77 -16.04
C ARG A 373 17.80 1.53 -14.93
N SER A 374 19.01 1.21 -15.32
CA SER A 374 20.19 1.30 -14.47
C SER A 374 20.51 2.75 -14.08
N MET A 375 21.46 2.91 -13.15
CA MET A 375 22.05 4.22 -12.83
C MET A 375 22.82 4.86 -13.99
N ASP A 376 23.30 4.06 -14.96
CA ASP A 376 23.96 4.56 -16.17
C ASP A 376 22.98 4.84 -17.34
N GLN A 377 21.68 4.82 -17.07
CA GLN A 377 20.57 5.07 -18.01
C GLN A 377 20.31 3.97 -19.03
N SER A 378 21.02 2.83 -18.93
CA SER A 378 20.74 1.64 -19.73
C SER A 378 19.36 1.07 -19.39
N VAL A 379 18.56 0.73 -20.41
CA VAL A 379 17.23 0.14 -20.24
C VAL A 379 17.35 -1.35 -19.90
N TYR A 380 16.82 -1.75 -18.75
CA TYR A 380 16.73 -3.16 -18.37
C TYR A 380 15.41 -3.79 -18.80
N ALA A 381 14.32 -3.04 -18.66
CA ALA A 381 12.99 -3.54 -18.94
C ALA A 381 12.11 -2.42 -19.47
N CYS A 382 11.25 -2.74 -20.42
CA CYS A 382 10.21 -1.85 -20.90
C CYS A 382 8.92 -2.64 -21.13
N GLY A 383 7.77 -2.01 -20.88
CA GLY A 383 6.49 -2.55 -21.30
C GLY A 383 5.43 -1.47 -21.44
N VAL A 384 4.43 -1.75 -22.27
CA VAL A 384 3.33 -0.83 -22.59
C VAL A 384 2.21 -1.01 -21.57
N LEU A 385 1.69 0.08 -21.03
CA LEU A 385 0.56 0.10 -20.10
C LEU A 385 -0.75 -0.13 -20.85
N GLU A 386 -1.37 -1.27 -20.60
CA GLU A 386 -2.65 -1.65 -21.21
C GLU A 386 -3.74 -1.82 -20.15
N THR A 387 -4.95 -1.32 -20.44
CA THR A 387 -6.06 -1.43 -19.49
C THR A 387 -6.42 -2.89 -19.28
N LYS A 388 -6.36 -3.36 -18.03
CA LYS A 388 -6.84 -4.70 -17.68
C LYS A 388 -8.37 -4.74 -17.72
N ARG A 389 -8.95 -5.13 -18.86
CA ARG A 389 -10.39 -5.44 -18.96
C ARG A 389 -10.67 -6.87 -18.48
N GLY A 390 -10.68 -7.10 -17.17
CA GLY A 390 -11.15 -8.35 -16.57
C GLY A 390 -10.37 -8.80 -15.33
N HIS A 391 -10.98 -9.68 -14.52
CA HIS A 391 -10.35 -10.36 -13.39
C HIS A 391 -9.15 -11.17 -13.92
N LEU A 392 -7.94 -10.66 -13.73
CA LEU A 392 -6.73 -11.45 -13.93
C LEU A 392 -6.51 -12.30 -12.69
N GLU A 393 -6.55 -13.61 -12.88
CA GLU A 393 -5.90 -14.53 -11.94
C GLU A 393 -4.41 -14.14 -11.90
N LYS A 394 -3.89 -13.89 -10.68
CA LYS A 394 -2.46 -13.62 -10.46
C LYS A 394 -1.67 -14.70 -11.19
N PRO A 395 -0.84 -14.39 -12.21
CA PRO A 395 -0.09 -15.39 -12.92
C PRO A 395 0.74 -16.15 -11.89
N SER A 396 0.55 -17.48 -11.80
CA SER A 396 1.35 -18.29 -10.90
C SER A 396 2.78 -18.23 -11.41
N MET A 397 3.65 -17.49 -10.72
CA MET A 397 5.08 -17.62 -10.91
C MET A 397 5.47 -19.01 -10.40
N ASP A 398 5.45 -20.00 -11.30
CA ASP A 398 6.13 -21.25 -11.06
C ASP A 398 7.64 -20.96 -11.08
N VAL A 399 8.19 -20.66 -9.91
CA VAL A 399 9.62 -20.39 -9.65
C VAL A 399 10.53 -21.55 -10.12
N ALA A 400 9.95 -22.70 -10.48
CA ALA A 400 10.67 -23.90 -10.90
C ALA A 400 11.38 -23.79 -12.27
N SER A 401 11.12 -22.78 -13.11
CA SER A 401 11.73 -22.68 -14.45
C SER A 401 12.77 -21.56 -14.64
N ALA A 402 13.05 -20.73 -13.63
CA ALA A 402 14.18 -19.80 -13.68
C ALA A 402 15.49 -20.57 -13.41
N GLN A 403 15.95 -21.37 -14.38
CA GLN A 403 17.31 -21.89 -14.35
C GLN A 403 18.26 -20.70 -14.45
N ALA A 404 19.11 -20.53 -13.45
CA ALA A 404 20.19 -19.56 -13.44
C ALA A 404 20.99 -19.69 -14.74
N VAL A 405 20.81 -18.74 -15.65
CA VAL A 405 21.70 -18.56 -16.79
C VAL A 405 23.03 -18.10 -16.20
N GLN A 406 23.97 -19.03 -16.03
CA GLN A 406 25.34 -18.68 -15.69
C GLN A 406 25.93 -17.89 -16.86
N ILE A 407 25.98 -16.57 -16.71
CA ILE A 407 26.75 -15.70 -17.57
C ILE A 407 28.22 -15.95 -17.21
N HIS A 408 28.92 -16.76 -18.01
CA HIS A 408 30.37 -16.82 -17.95
C HIS A 408 30.95 -15.56 -18.60
N GLY A 409 31.56 -14.71 -17.76
CA GLY A 409 32.34 -13.55 -18.18
C GLY A 409 33.68 -13.90 -18.80
#